data_AF-A0A553SPY8-F1
#
_entry.id   AF-A0A553SPY8-F1
#
_cell.length_a   1.000
_cell.length_b   1.000
_cell.length_c   1.000
_cell.angle_alpha   90.00
_cell.angle_beta   90.00
_cell.angle_gamma   90.00
#
_symmetry.space_group_name_H-M   'P 1'
#
loop_
_entity.id
_entity.type
_entity.pdbx_description
1 polymer ?
#
loop_
_entity_poly.entity_id
_entity_poly.type
_entity_poly.pdbx_seq_one_letter_code
_entity_poly.pdbx_strand_id
1 'polypeptide(L)'
;MNKLKNAIQNNTFSVDELTEIRKRMSELGITKEYDEALIKMDFGKYLRGLIGDPPSAMINPHAHHILFKKGLGQKQQELVREGQEILRRYGIDPIIGEENLVWAPNAVVGQHSLDALEEVVNRLRAVESEGGDLDDIVETLEELGVLASRR
;
A
#
# COMPACT_ATOMS: atom_id res chain seq x y z
N MET A 1 13.29 -12.97 10.18
CA MET A 1 12.22 -12.22 9.48
C MET A 1 10.80 -12.68 9.82
N ASN A 2 10.47 -13.99 9.78
CA ASN A 2 9.08 -14.47 10.02
C ASN A 2 8.42 -13.99 11.32
N LYS A 3 9.15 -13.96 12.44
CA LYS A 3 8.62 -13.46 13.72
C LYS A 3 8.18 -11.98 13.63
N LEU A 4 9.05 -11.13 13.06
CA LEU A 4 8.77 -9.71 12.85
C LEU A 4 7.57 -9.51 11.93
N LYS A 5 7.57 -10.19 10.77
CA LYS A 5 6.44 -10.18 9.82
C LYS A 5 5.11 -10.51 10.52
N ASN A 6 5.09 -11.59 11.31
CA ASN A 6 3.89 -12.02 12.01
C ASN A 6 3.46 -11.01 13.09
N ALA A 7 4.40 -10.37 13.77
CA ALA A 7 4.10 -9.32 14.74
C ALA A 7 3.45 -8.09 14.07
N ILE A 8 4.04 -7.60 12.96
CA ILE A 8 3.46 -6.52 12.14
C ILE A 8 2.06 -6.89 11.64
N GLN A 9 1.87 -8.10 11.09
CA GLN A 9 0.56 -8.58 10.64
C GLN A 9 -0.51 -8.63 11.74
N ASN A 10 -0.11 -8.73 13.01
CA ASN A 10 -1.01 -8.73 14.16
C ASN A 10 -1.12 -7.35 14.82
N ASN A 11 -0.68 -6.29 14.13
CA ASN A 11 -0.78 -4.90 14.59
C ASN A 11 -0.16 -4.68 15.97
N THR A 12 0.95 -5.38 16.27
CA THR A 12 1.61 -5.30 17.59
C THR A 12 2.53 -4.09 17.75
N PHE A 13 2.69 -3.30 16.70
CA PHE A 13 3.56 -2.13 16.66
C PHE A 13 2.74 -0.90 16.29
N SER A 14 3.04 0.22 16.93
CA SER A 14 2.60 1.56 16.54
C SER A 14 3.26 2.01 15.23
N VAL A 15 2.73 3.07 14.62
CA VAL A 15 3.29 3.68 13.39
C VAL A 15 4.73 4.16 13.60
N ASP A 16 5.03 4.73 14.76
CA ASP A 16 6.39 5.18 15.12
C ASP A 16 7.36 3.99 15.22
N GLU A 17 6.93 2.89 15.83
CA GLU A 17 7.74 1.66 15.92
C GLU A 17 7.97 1.04 14.54
N LEU A 18 6.96 1.03 13.66
CA LEU A 18 7.10 0.56 12.29
C LEU A 18 8.11 1.42 11.49
N THR A 19 8.06 2.73 11.68
CA THR A 19 9.01 3.68 11.07
C THR A 19 10.43 3.40 11.52
N GLU A 20 10.65 3.22 12.84
CA GLU A 20 11.97 2.92 13.38
C GLU A 20 12.47 1.53 12.94
N ILE A 21 11.58 0.52 12.86
CA ILE A 21 11.91 -0.79 12.31
C ILE A 21 12.38 -0.66 10.86
N ARG A 22 11.66 0.07 10.00
CA ARG A 22 12.02 0.25 8.58
C ARG A 22 13.38 0.95 8.45
N LYS A 23 13.60 2.01 9.22
CA LYS A 23 14.89 2.71 9.29
C LYS A 23 16.01 1.74 9.67
N ARG A 24 15.80 0.93 10.71
CA ARG A 24 16.78 -0.07 11.15
C ARG A 24 17.08 -1.13 10.08
N MET A 25 16.07 -1.60 9.35
CA MET A 25 16.27 -2.53 8.23
C MET A 25 17.12 -1.91 7.12
N SER A 26 16.93 -0.61 6.87
CA SER A 26 17.75 0.15 5.91
C SER A 26 19.20 0.31 6.37
N GLU A 27 19.45 0.66 7.64
CA GLU A 27 20.80 0.75 8.21
C GLU A 27 21.56 -0.58 8.15
N LEU A 28 20.83 -1.69 8.29
CA LEU A 28 21.38 -3.04 8.18
C LEU A 28 21.55 -3.52 6.73
N GLY A 29 21.10 -2.74 5.74
CA GLY A 29 21.19 -3.10 4.32
C GLY A 29 20.26 -4.24 3.90
N ILE A 30 19.18 -4.50 4.65
CA ILE A 30 18.25 -5.64 4.43
C ILE A 30 16.83 -5.20 4.06
N THR A 31 16.67 -3.99 3.51
CA THR A 31 15.36 -3.45 3.10
C THR A 31 14.65 -4.36 2.11
N LYS A 32 15.38 -4.98 1.17
CA LYS A 32 14.79 -5.87 0.17
C LYS A 32 14.21 -7.13 0.81
N GLU A 33 14.97 -7.78 1.69
CA GLU A 33 14.55 -8.97 2.42
C GLU A 33 13.37 -8.67 3.37
N TYR A 34 13.35 -7.47 3.93
CA TYR A 34 12.24 -6.96 4.73
C TYR A 34 10.98 -6.79 3.88
N ASP A 35 11.04 -6.03 2.78
CA ASP A 35 9.91 -5.79 1.87
C ASP A 35 9.38 -7.13 1.28
N GLU A 36 10.27 -8.04 0.88
CA GLU A 36 9.90 -9.38 0.38
C GLU A 36 9.19 -10.24 1.44
N ALA A 37 9.49 -10.03 2.72
CA ALA A 37 8.79 -10.70 3.81
C ALA A 37 7.42 -10.06 4.07
N LEU A 38 7.32 -8.73 4.07
CA LEU A 38 6.06 -8.01 4.27
C LEU A 38 5.02 -8.35 3.19
N ILE A 39 5.44 -8.47 1.92
CA ILE A 39 4.53 -8.81 0.81
C ILE A 39 3.85 -10.19 1.00
N LYS A 40 4.41 -11.06 1.85
CA LYS A 40 3.88 -12.39 2.20
C LYS A 40 2.99 -12.38 3.45
N MET A 41 2.57 -11.21 3.92
CA MET A 41 1.60 -11.06 5.00
C MET A 41 0.18 -11.41 4.52
N ASP A 42 -0.64 -11.86 5.46
CA ASP A 42 -2.10 -11.81 5.32
C ASP A 42 -2.56 -10.36 5.53
N PHE A 43 -2.71 -9.63 4.43
CA PHE A 43 -3.16 -8.24 4.46
C PHE A 43 -4.63 -8.09 4.87
N GLY A 44 -5.47 -9.10 4.65
CA GLY A 44 -6.84 -9.07 5.14
C GLY A 44 -6.89 -9.09 6.67
N LYS A 45 -6.03 -9.90 7.30
CA LYS A 45 -5.86 -9.86 8.75
C LYS A 45 -5.30 -8.52 9.23
N TYR A 46 -4.24 -8.04 8.59
CA TYR A 46 -3.57 -6.80 8.96
C TYR A 46 -4.51 -5.58 8.88
N LEU A 47 -5.21 -5.42 7.75
CA LEU A 47 -6.14 -4.32 7.53
C LEU A 47 -7.31 -4.36 8.51
N ARG A 48 -7.83 -5.55 8.82
CA ARG A 48 -8.87 -5.70 9.86
C ARG A 48 -8.41 -5.18 11.22
N GLY A 49 -7.15 -5.39 11.58
CA GLY A 49 -6.59 -4.86 12.82
C GLY A 49 -6.36 -3.35 12.80
N LEU A 50 -6.22 -2.73 11.63
CA LEU A 50 -6.10 -1.27 11.47
C LEU A 50 -7.47 -0.59 11.53
N ILE A 51 -8.37 -0.94 10.61
CA ILE A 51 -9.61 -0.19 10.35
C ILE A 51 -10.89 -0.97 10.64
N GLY A 52 -10.77 -2.20 11.13
CA GLY A 52 -11.91 -3.08 11.40
C GLY A 52 -12.39 -3.90 10.20
N ASP A 53 -13.54 -4.55 10.38
CA ASP A 53 -14.11 -5.46 9.37
C ASP A 53 -14.51 -4.72 8.07
N PRO A 54 -14.46 -5.41 6.91
CA PRO A 54 -14.96 -4.84 5.67
C PRO A 54 -16.47 -4.51 5.77
N PRO A 55 -16.98 -3.59 4.94
CA PRO A 55 -18.40 -3.30 4.87
C PRO A 55 -19.23 -4.58 4.64
N SER A 56 -20.31 -4.77 5.41
CA SER A 56 -21.08 -6.01 5.40
C SER A 56 -21.72 -6.34 4.04
N ALA A 57 -21.99 -5.33 3.22
CA ALA A 57 -22.53 -5.48 1.87
C ALA A 57 -21.47 -5.74 0.79
N MET A 58 -20.17 -5.64 1.13
CA MET A 58 -19.09 -5.83 0.16
C MET A 58 -18.96 -7.31 -0.21
N ILE A 59 -19.09 -7.60 -1.50
CA ILE A 59 -18.98 -8.97 -2.00
C ILE A 59 -17.50 -9.34 -2.13
N ASN A 60 -17.11 -10.48 -1.54
CA ASN A 60 -15.76 -11.02 -1.62
C ASN A 60 -14.67 -9.97 -1.25
N PRO A 61 -14.73 -9.38 -0.05
CA PRO A 61 -13.84 -8.29 0.33
C PRO A 61 -12.38 -8.78 0.43
N HIS A 62 -11.45 -7.93 0.00
CA HIS A 62 -10.02 -8.13 0.21
C HIS A 62 -9.34 -6.82 0.60
N ALA A 63 -8.20 -6.94 1.28
CA ALA A 63 -7.31 -5.81 1.48
C ALA A 63 -6.64 -5.47 0.15
N HIS A 64 -6.99 -4.31 -0.39
CA HIS A 64 -6.53 -3.80 -1.65
C HIS A 64 -5.43 -2.77 -1.42
N HIS A 65 -4.33 -2.93 -2.15
CA HIS A 65 -3.27 -1.95 -2.23
C HIS A 65 -3.61 -0.96 -3.34
N ILE A 66 -3.86 0.31 -3.01
CA ILE A 66 -4.24 1.35 -3.98
C ILE A 66 -3.14 1.49 -5.04
N LEU A 67 -1.92 1.78 -4.60
CA LEU A 67 -0.70 1.53 -5.37
C LEU A 67 -0.23 0.10 -5.13
N PHE A 68 -0.05 -0.68 -6.20
CA PHE A 68 0.30 -2.09 -6.06
C PHE A 68 1.65 -2.32 -5.36
N LYS A 69 1.73 -3.39 -4.57
CA LYS A 69 2.97 -3.77 -3.85
C LYS A 69 4.07 -4.43 -4.70
N LYS A 70 3.74 -4.99 -5.88
CA LYS A 70 4.70 -5.78 -6.69
C LYS A 70 4.58 -5.63 -8.21
N GLY A 71 3.35 -5.54 -8.75
CA GLY A 71 3.11 -5.52 -10.21
C GLY A 71 3.43 -6.84 -10.93
N LEU A 72 2.80 -7.05 -12.09
CA LEU A 72 2.97 -8.19 -12.99
C LEU A 72 3.72 -7.78 -14.27
N GLY A 73 4.83 -8.47 -14.53
CA GLY A 73 5.70 -8.16 -15.67
C GLY A 73 6.45 -6.84 -15.51
N GLN A 74 7.33 -6.58 -16.46
CA GLN A 74 8.28 -5.46 -16.36
C GLN A 74 7.60 -4.09 -16.28
N LYS A 75 6.61 -3.83 -17.14
CA LYS A 75 5.92 -2.53 -17.21
C LYS A 75 5.22 -2.15 -15.90
N GLN A 76 4.45 -3.06 -15.31
CA GLN A 76 3.82 -2.78 -14.02
C GLN A 76 4.86 -2.67 -12.90
N GLN A 77 5.93 -3.47 -12.93
CA GLN A 77 6.99 -3.37 -11.91
C GLN A 77 7.72 -2.02 -11.95
N GLU A 78 7.94 -1.46 -13.14
CA GLU A 78 8.52 -0.13 -13.31
C GLU A 78 7.61 0.96 -12.71
N LEU A 79 6.32 0.94 -13.04
CA LEU A 79 5.33 1.87 -12.48
C LEU A 79 5.15 1.71 -10.97
N VAL A 80 5.10 0.47 -10.47
CA VAL A 80 5.05 0.21 -9.03
C VAL A 80 6.24 0.83 -8.35
N ARG A 81 7.46 0.57 -8.83
CA ARG A 81 8.68 1.13 -8.22
C ARG A 81 8.61 2.66 -8.16
N GLU A 82 8.21 3.30 -9.25
CA GLU A 82 8.08 4.76 -9.30
C GLU A 82 7.04 5.29 -8.30
N GLY A 83 5.83 4.73 -8.30
CA GLY A 83 4.81 5.12 -7.33
C GLY A 83 5.27 4.92 -5.88
N GLN A 84 6.00 3.83 -5.61
CA GLN A 84 6.51 3.55 -4.28
C GLN A 84 7.64 4.52 -3.89
N GLU A 85 8.41 5.02 -4.84
CA GLU A 85 9.39 6.08 -4.61
C GLU A 85 8.70 7.40 -4.28
N ILE A 86 7.58 7.74 -4.94
CA ILE A 86 6.75 8.90 -4.59
C ILE A 86 6.25 8.75 -3.15
N LEU A 87 5.54 7.67 -2.82
CA LEU A 87 4.99 7.48 -1.46
C LEU A 87 6.05 7.61 -0.37
N ARG A 88 7.24 7.03 -0.58
CA ARG A 88 8.35 7.12 0.39
C ARG A 88 8.88 8.53 0.59
N ARG A 89 8.85 9.41 -0.42
CA ARG A 89 9.26 10.82 -0.27
C ARG A 89 8.34 11.59 0.68
N TYR A 90 7.07 11.18 0.73
CA TYR A 90 6.06 11.72 1.64
C TYR A 90 5.99 10.94 2.96
N GLY A 91 6.88 9.98 3.21
CA GLY A 91 6.91 9.21 4.45
C GLY A 91 5.88 8.07 4.53
N ILE A 92 5.14 7.79 3.46
CA ILE A 92 4.15 6.71 3.41
C ILE A 92 4.86 5.40 3.07
N ASP A 93 4.61 4.36 3.88
CA ASP A 93 5.07 3.01 3.59
C ASP A 93 4.21 2.37 2.50
N PRO A 94 4.75 2.03 1.32
CA PRO A 94 3.94 1.54 0.21
C PRO A 94 3.36 0.13 0.43
N ILE A 95 3.87 -0.64 1.41
CA ILE A 95 3.47 -2.03 1.63
C ILE A 95 2.49 -2.11 2.80
N ILE A 96 2.79 -1.44 3.91
CA ILE A 96 2.03 -1.54 5.16
C ILE A 96 1.42 -0.21 5.63
N GLY A 97 1.66 0.91 4.96
CA GLY A 97 1.00 2.18 5.27
C GLY A 97 -0.51 2.04 5.10
N GLU A 98 -1.26 2.49 6.10
CA GLU A 98 -2.73 2.42 6.12
C GLU A 98 -3.32 3.24 4.98
N GLU A 99 -2.68 4.36 4.64
CA GLU A 99 -3.06 5.30 3.58
C GLU A 99 -3.10 4.63 2.20
N ASN A 100 -2.33 3.56 2.01
CA ASN A 100 -2.27 2.81 0.75
C ASN A 100 -3.13 1.52 0.78
N LEU A 101 -3.97 1.34 1.80
CA LEU A 101 -4.77 0.13 2.02
C LEU A 101 -6.26 0.45 2.17
N VAL A 102 -7.10 -0.30 1.45
CA VAL A 102 -8.55 -0.17 1.56
C VAL A 102 -9.24 -1.52 1.43
N TRP A 103 -10.43 -1.66 2.00
CA TRP A 103 -11.31 -2.77 1.65
C TRP A 103 -11.89 -2.57 0.26
N ALA A 104 -11.73 -3.54 -0.62
CA ALA A 104 -12.36 -3.53 -1.94
C ALA A 104 -12.92 -4.90 -2.33
N PRO A 105 -13.93 -4.96 -3.20
CA PRO A 105 -14.40 -6.21 -3.77
C PRO A 105 -13.29 -6.86 -4.59
N ASN A 106 -13.11 -8.17 -4.44
CA ASN A 106 -12.10 -8.93 -5.18
C ASN A 106 -12.68 -9.47 -6.50
N ALA A 107 -11.80 -9.87 -7.42
CA ALA A 107 -12.12 -10.40 -8.74
C ALA A 107 -12.85 -9.41 -9.69
N VAL A 108 -12.78 -8.11 -9.40
CA VAL A 108 -13.24 -7.05 -10.31
C VAL A 108 -12.27 -6.96 -11.50
N VAL A 109 -12.81 -7.10 -12.71
CA VAL A 109 -12.03 -6.98 -13.95
C VAL A 109 -11.43 -5.58 -14.06
N GLY A 110 -10.13 -5.51 -14.34
CA GLY A 110 -9.41 -4.25 -14.55
C GLY A 110 -8.91 -3.55 -13.29
N GLN A 111 -9.28 -3.98 -12.08
CA GLN A 111 -8.81 -3.34 -10.84
C GLN A 111 -7.29 -3.54 -10.61
N HIS A 112 -6.73 -4.62 -11.15
CA HIS A 112 -5.29 -4.91 -11.11
C HIS A 112 -4.62 -4.78 -12.49
N SER A 113 -5.19 -4.00 -13.41
CA SER A 113 -4.64 -3.81 -14.75
C SER A 113 -3.46 -2.83 -14.78
N LEU A 114 -2.78 -2.75 -15.93
CA LEU A 114 -1.78 -1.72 -16.20
C LEU A 114 -2.42 -0.33 -16.16
N ASP A 115 -3.54 -0.13 -16.85
CA ASP A 115 -4.24 1.16 -16.93
C ASP A 115 -4.67 1.67 -15.54
N ALA A 116 -5.12 0.78 -14.66
CA ALA A 116 -5.47 1.15 -13.28
C ALA A 116 -4.24 1.62 -12.49
N LEU A 117 -3.09 0.96 -12.68
CA LEU A 117 -1.84 1.36 -12.06
C LEU A 117 -1.30 2.67 -12.64
N GLU A 118 -1.39 2.87 -13.96
CA GLU A 118 -1.01 4.12 -14.63
C GLU A 118 -1.81 5.30 -14.09
N GLU A 119 -3.12 5.14 -13.90
CA GLU A 119 -3.98 6.17 -13.30
C GLU A 119 -3.50 6.55 -11.89
N VAL A 120 -3.26 5.55 -11.02
CA VAL A 120 -2.76 5.79 -9.66
C VAL A 120 -1.44 6.56 -9.69
N VAL A 121 -0.47 6.10 -10.49
CA VAL A 121 0.86 6.74 -10.58
C VAL A 121 0.76 8.14 -11.19
N ASN A 122 -0.09 8.36 -12.19
CA ASN A 122 -0.28 9.68 -12.80
C ASN A 122 -0.88 10.69 -11.82
N ARG A 123 -1.83 10.27 -10.98
CA ARG A 123 -2.39 11.13 -9.94
C ARG A 123 -1.35 11.49 -8.87
N LEU A 124 -0.54 10.53 -8.43
CA LEU A 124 0.55 10.80 -7.50
C LEU A 124 1.60 11.75 -8.10
N ARG A 125 1.95 11.59 -9.38
CA ARG A 125 2.84 12.51 -10.11
C ARG A 125 2.26 13.92 -10.21
N ALA A 126 0.95 14.04 -10.44
CA ALA A 126 0.30 15.34 -10.56
C ALA A 126 0.48 16.14 -9.27
N VAL A 127 0.17 15.53 -8.11
CA VAL A 127 0.37 16.14 -6.78
C VAL A 127 1.82 16.58 -6.60
N GLU A 128 2.80 15.70 -6.87
CA GLU A 128 4.21 16.06 -6.74
C GLU A 128 4.62 17.21 -7.67
N SER A 129 4.13 17.22 -8.91
CA SER A 129 4.44 18.26 -9.90
C SER A 129 3.84 19.63 -9.55
N GLU A 130 2.73 19.64 -8.82
CA GLU A 130 2.05 20.84 -8.33
C GLU A 130 2.63 21.33 -6.99
N GLY A 131 3.59 20.58 -6.43
CA GLY A 131 4.23 20.91 -5.15
C GLY A 131 3.37 20.60 -3.94
N GLY A 132 2.44 19.65 -4.08
CA GLY A 132 1.56 19.21 -2.99
C GLY A 132 2.34 18.55 -1.85
N ASP A 133 1.74 18.56 -0.67
CA ASP A 133 2.29 18.03 0.57
C ASP A 133 1.77 16.62 0.89
N LEU A 134 2.01 16.16 2.12
CA LEU A 134 1.55 14.84 2.58
C LEU A 134 0.02 14.73 2.54
N ASP A 135 -0.69 15.78 2.96
CA ASP A 135 -2.15 15.73 3.04
C ASP A 135 -2.75 15.59 1.64
N ASP A 136 -2.18 16.26 0.63
CA ASP A 136 -2.60 16.13 -0.78
C ASP A 136 -2.39 14.70 -1.34
N ILE A 137 -1.29 14.04 -0.96
CA ILE A 137 -1.03 12.64 -1.35
C ILE A 137 -2.02 11.69 -0.68
N VAL A 138 -2.30 11.90 0.62
CA VAL A 138 -3.26 11.10 1.36
C VAL A 138 -4.67 11.28 0.79
N GLU A 139 -5.11 12.50 0.54
CA GLU A 139 -6.41 12.79 -0.10
C GLU A 139 -6.51 12.09 -1.46
N THR A 140 -5.45 12.14 -2.27
CA THR A 140 -5.40 11.43 -3.56
C THR A 140 -5.54 9.92 -3.41
N LEU A 141 -4.87 9.31 -2.43
CA LEU A 141 -4.99 7.89 -2.15
C LEU A 141 -6.40 7.54 -1.63
N GLU A 142 -6.97 8.35 -0.75
CA GLU A 142 -8.33 8.17 -0.24
C GLU A 142 -9.36 8.18 -1.38
N GLU A 143 -9.29 9.14 -2.30
CA GLU A 143 -10.17 9.19 -3.47
C GLU A 143 -10.02 7.95 -4.36
N LEU A 144 -8.78 7.53 -4.63
CA LEU A 144 -8.49 6.31 -5.39
C LEU A 144 -8.99 5.05 -4.68
N GLY A 145 -8.87 5.00 -3.35
CA GLY A 145 -9.39 3.93 -2.50
C GLY A 145 -10.91 3.86 -2.51
N VAL A 146 -11.59 5.01 -2.48
CA VAL A 146 -13.04 5.10 -2.66
C VAL A 146 -13.45 4.58 -4.03
N LEU A 147 -12.73 4.94 -5.10
CA LEU A 147 -13.00 4.41 -6.44
C LEU A 147 -12.79 2.89 -6.52
N ALA A 148 -11.77 2.36 -5.85
CA ALA A 148 -11.51 0.93 -5.80
C ALA A 148 -12.58 0.16 -5.00
N SER A 149 -13.05 0.71 -3.87
CA SER A 149 -14.03 0.06 -2.99
C SER A 149 -15.45 -0.02 -3.55
N ARG A 150 -15.80 0.83 -4.52
CA ARG A 150 -17.14 0.94 -5.12
C ARG A 150 -17.37 0.06 -6.36
N ARG A 151 -16.37 -0.68 -6.82
CA ARG A 151 -16.46 -1.45 -8.08
C ARG A 151 -17.26 -2.74 -8.00
#